data_AF-A0A2R6J1M8-F1
#
_entry.id   AF-A0A2R6J1M8-F1
#
_cell.length_a   1.000
_cell.length_b   1.000
_cell.length_c   1.000
_cell.angle_alpha   90.00
_cell.angle_beta   90.00
_cell.angle_gamma   90.00
#
_symmetry.space_group_name_H-M   'P 1'
#
loop_
_entity.id
_entity.type
_entity.pdbx_description
1 polymer ?
#
loop_
_entity_poly.entity_id
_entity_poly.type
_entity_poly.pdbx_seq_one_letter_code
_entity_poly.pdbx_strand_id
1 'polypeptide(L)' 'FVFDDGYLDTLDDPGLGIEIDESVVAEKSAMETDWYTPIWRHEDGSVADW' A
#
# COMPACT_ATOMS: atom_id res chain seq x y z
N PHE A 1 -6.35 -11.85 10.13
CA PHE A 1 -5.30 -12.23 9.14
C PHE A 1 -4.26 -13.10 9.83
N VAL A 2 -4.04 -14.30 9.31
CA VAL A 2 -2.98 -15.21 9.75
C VAL A 2 -2.27 -15.67 8.49
N PHE A 3 -0.94 -15.58 8.48
CA PHE A 3 -0.12 -16.17 7.44
C PHE A 3 0.45 -17.48 7.97
N ASP A 4 0.35 -18.55 7.19
CA ASP A 4 0.90 -19.87 7.52
C ASP A 4 1.83 -20.32 6.39
N ASP A 5 3.08 -20.65 6.75
CA ASP A 5 4.15 -21.03 5.81
C ASP A 5 4.32 -20.08 4.60
N GLY A 6 4.08 -18.78 4.79
CA GLY A 6 4.18 -17.76 3.73
C GLY A 6 2.94 -17.64 2.84
N TYR A 7 1.88 -18.38 3.13
CA TYR A 7 0.59 -18.31 2.44
C TYR A 7 -0.44 -17.56 3.29
N LEU A 8 -1.38 -16.92 2.60
CA LEU A 8 -2.56 -16.31 3.20
C LEU A 8 -3.78 -17.04 2.68
N ASP A 9 -4.59 -17.57 3.60
CA ASP A 9 -5.88 -18.13 3.26
C ASP A 9 -6.87 -17.03 2.85
N THR A 10 -7.86 -17.41 2.04
CA THR A 10 -8.95 -16.52 1.68
C THR A 10 -9.76 -16.13 2.90
N LEU A 11 -10.24 -14.89 2.94
CA LEU A 11 -11.14 -14.42 3.98
C LEU A 11 -12.54 -14.98 3.73
N ASP A 12 -13.19 -15.47 4.77
CA ASP A 12 -14.47 -16.18 4.66
C ASP A 12 -15.70 -15.27 4.74
N ASP A 13 -15.51 -14.01 5.15
CA ASP A 13 -16.60 -13.04 5.28
C ASP A 13 -17.06 -12.49 3.91
N PRO A 14 -18.33 -12.06 3.78
CA PRO A 14 -18.87 -11.59 2.51
C PRO A 14 -18.08 -10.42 1.89
N GLY A 15 -18.07 -10.38 0.56
CA GLY A 15 -17.41 -9.31 -0.19
C GLY A 15 -15.89 -9.43 -0.14
N LEU A 16 -15.20 -8.39 0.33
CA LEU A 16 -13.75 -8.40 0.48
C LEU A 16 -13.28 -9.12 1.75
N GLY A 17 -14.20 -9.45 2.67
CA GLY A 17 -13.89 -10.09 3.94
C GLY A 17 -13.07 -9.24 4.91
N ILE A 18 -13.12 -7.90 4.78
CA ILE A 18 -12.40 -6.95 5.62
C ILE A 18 -13.35 -5.95 6.26
N GLU A 19 -13.07 -5.60 7.52
CA GLU A 19 -13.69 -4.47 8.21
C GLU A 19 -12.73 -3.28 8.20
N ILE A 20 -13.25 -2.08 7.91
CA ILE A 20 -12.46 -0.84 7.84
C ILE A 20 -12.83 0.02 9.06
N ASP A 21 -11.82 0.46 9.81
CA ASP A 21 -11.98 1.52 10.79
C ASP A 21 -11.93 2.89 10.08
N GLU A 22 -13.10 3.41 9.72
CA GLU A 22 -13.23 4.68 8.99
C GLU A 22 -12.69 5.87 9.79
N SER A 23 -12.75 5.82 11.12
CA SER A 23 -12.27 6.92 11.97
C SER A 23 -10.77 7.10 11.84
N VAL A 24 -10.03 5.99 11.84
CA VAL A 24 -8.59 5.97 11.62
C VAL A 24 -8.26 6.38 10.19
N VAL A 25 -9.00 5.91 9.19
CA VAL A 25 -8.80 6.32 7.79
C VAL A 25 -8.95 7.83 7.64
N ALA A 26 -10.00 8.42 8.22
CA ALA A 26 -10.24 9.86 8.16
C ALA A 26 -9.12 10.65 8.84
N GLU A 27 -8.66 10.22 10.02
CA GLU A 27 -7.55 10.86 10.75
C GLU A 27 -6.26 10.82 9.92
N LYS A 28 -5.88 9.66 9.38
CA LYS A 28 -4.63 9.51 8.61
C LYS A 28 -4.69 10.20 7.26
N SER A 29 -5.85 10.25 6.61
CA SER A 29 -6.03 10.95 5.34
C SER A 29 -5.89 12.46 5.46
N ALA A 30 -6.05 13.03 6.65
CA ALA A 30 -5.85 14.46 6.89
C ALA A 30 -4.35 14.84 7.04
N MET A 31 -3.44 13.87 7.10
CA MET A 31 -2.00 14.13 7.20
C MET A 31 -1.44 14.56 5.85
N GLU A 32 -0.73 15.69 5.81
CA GLU A 32 0.04 16.06 4.62
C GLU A 32 1.14 15.02 4.38
N THR A 33 1.10 14.36 3.23
CA THR A 33 2.09 13.38 2.80
C THR A 33 2.60 13.78 1.43
N ASP A 34 3.88 14.17 1.35
CA ASP A 34 4.55 14.46 0.08
C ASP A 34 5.16 13.18 -0.50
N TRP A 35 4.30 12.25 -0.92
CA TRP A 35 4.73 11.01 -1.54
C TRP A 35 4.86 11.18 -3.05
N TYR A 36 6.04 10.87 -3.57
CA TYR A 36 6.33 10.85 -5.00
C TYR A 36 7.15 9.61 -5.35
N THR A 37 6.95 9.12 -6.57
CA THR A 37 7.78 8.05 -7.12
C THR A 37 9.23 8.54 -7.23
N PRO A 38 10.22 7.80 -6.70
CA PRO A 38 11.61 8.20 -6.82
C PRO A 38 12.03 8.19 -8.30
N ILE A 39 12.64 9.28 -8.77
CA ILE A 39 13.18 9.36 -10.13
C ILE A 39 14.64 8.90 -10.10
N TRP A 40 14.92 7.85 -10.85
CA TRP A 40 16.28 7.33 -11.01
C TRP A 40 16.85 7.81 -12.35
N ARG A 41 18.16 8.04 -12.38
CA ARG A 41 18.85 8.50 -13.59
C ARG A 41 20.08 7.64 -13.84
N HIS A 42 20.32 7.33 -15.12
CA HIS A 42 21.56 6.73 -15.57
C HIS A 42 22.71 7.75 -15.53
N GLU A 43 23.95 7.27 -15.65
CA GLU A 43 25.15 8.13 -15.61
C GLU A 43 25.17 9.19 -16.72
N ASP A 44 24.50 8.92 -17.85
CA ASP A 44 24.35 9.85 -18.98
C ASP A 44 23.21 10.88 -18.78
N GLY A 45 22.53 10.83 -17.63
CA GLY A 45 21.45 11.74 -17.26
C GLY A 45 20.06 11.33 -17.76
N SER A 46 19.94 10.27 -18.56
CA SER A 46 18.66 9.74 -18.99
C SER A 46 17.86 9.15 -17.80
N VAL A 47 16.53 9.15 -17.91
CA VAL A 47 15.65 8.62 -16.86
C VAL A 47 15.66 7.09 -16.92
N ALA A 48 15.89 6.46 -15.77
CA ALA A 48 15.76 5.02 -15.63
C ALA A 48 14.31 4.64 -15.32
N ASP A 49 13.83 3.55 -15.93
CA ASP A 49 12.53 2.96 -15.62
C ASP A 49 12.57 2.28 -14.24
N TRP A 50 11.42 2.22 -13.57
CA TRP A 50 11.28 1.68 -12.22
C TRP A 50 10.97 0.18 -12.21
#